data_AF-K2R952-F1
#
_entry.id   AF-K2R952-F1
#
_cell.length_a   1.000
_cell.length_b   1.000
_cell.length_c   1.000
_cell.angle_alpha   90.00
_cell.angle_beta   90.00
_cell.angle_gamma   90.00
#
_symmetry.space_group_name_H-M   'P 1'
#
loop_
_entity.id
_entity.type
_entity.pdbx_description
1 polymer ?
#
loop_
_entity_poly.entity_id
_entity_poly.type
_entity_poly.pdbx_seq_one_letter_code
_entity_poly.pdbx_strand_id
1 'polypeptide(L)'
;MWPMGTYQGILLSIIFATMTRSRLAPQQLSESEYEVLVGLIKSCKRRGMFQYPRMHAQYDRAGVDHNTVIYIWVGIEEAKRFALAVYHVWKMCKDRALGHHGDDDLLTVADLEFPIPMGEHMWLSESKELFLQRVTETIDAENSPCNHGAEWICNGKGV
;
A
#
# COMPACT_ATOMS: atom_id res chain seq x y z
N MET A 1 -8.80 10.56 -8.07
CA MET A 1 -9.30 9.37 -7.35
C MET A 1 -8.64 8.12 -7.93
N TRP A 2 -8.08 7.27 -7.09
CA TRP A 2 -7.49 6.00 -7.52
C TRP A 2 -8.56 4.94 -7.80
N PRO A 3 -8.37 4.05 -8.79
CA PRO A 3 -9.25 2.91 -9.01
C PRO A 3 -8.91 1.78 -8.02
N MET A 4 -9.05 2.03 -6.72
CA MET A 4 -8.52 1.17 -5.64
C MET A 4 -9.02 -0.27 -5.74
N GLY A 5 -10.35 -0.47 -5.88
CA GLY A 5 -10.92 -1.81 -6.02
C GLY A 5 -10.40 -2.60 -7.23
N THR A 6 -10.16 -1.93 -8.37
CA THR A 6 -9.56 -2.57 -9.55
C THR A 6 -8.12 -2.99 -9.27
N TYR A 7 -7.33 -2.13 -8.63
CA TYR A 7 -5.93 -2.41 -8.31
C TYR A 7 -5.78 -3.53 -7.28
N GLN A 8 -6.64 -3.55 -6.26
CA GLN A 8 -6.74 -4.66 -5.31
C GLN A 8 -7.13 -5.96 -5.99
N GLY A 9 -8.11 -5.93 -6.90
CA GLY A 9 -8.53 -7.11 -7.68
C GLY A 9 -7.41 -7.68 -8.55
N ILE A 10 -6.63 -6.83 -9.22
CA ILE A 10 -5.45 -7.24 -10.00
C ILE A 10 -4.41 -7.89 -9.07
N LEU A 11 -4.07 -7.25 -7.95
CA LEU A 11 -3.08 -7.78 -7.02
C LEU A 11 -3.51 -9.14 -6.45
N LEU A 12 -4.79 -9.30 -6.09
CA LEU A 12 -5.36 -10.57 -5.64
C LEU A 12 -5.26 -11.65 -6.71
N SER A 13 -5.57 -11.32 -7.98
CA SER A 13 -5.44 -12.26 -9.09
C SER A 13 -4.00 -12.76 -9.24
N ILE A 14 -3.01 -11.88 -9.10
CA ILE A 14 -1.58 -12.24 -9.13
C ILE A 14 -1.22 -13.14 -7.93
N ILE A 15 -1.66 -12.78 -6.72
CA ILE A 15 -1.44 -13.59 -5.52
C ILE A 15 -2.01 -14.99 -5.71
N PHE A 16 -3.27 -15.12 -6.13
CA PHE A 16 -3.90 -16.42 -6.37
C PHE A 16 -3.16 -17.23 -7.43
N ALA A 17 -2.75 -16.59 -8.54
CA ALA A 17 -1.96 -17.24 -9.59
C ALA A 17 -0.64 -17.82 -9.06
N THR A 18 0.04 -17.12 -8.15
CA THR A 18 1.25 -17.65 -7.49
C THR A 18 0.94 -18.80 -6.52
N MET A 19 -0.17 -18.73 -5.77
CA MET A 19 -0.56 -19.75 -4.79
C MET A 19 -1.01 -21.05 -5.45
N THR A 20 -1.79 -20.97 -6.54
CA THR A 20 -2.29 -22.16 -7.26
C THR A 20 -1.15 -22.94 -7.91
N ARG A 21 -0.15 -22.25 -8.45
CA ARG A 21 1.03 -22.90 -9.06
C ARG A 21 1.99 -23.47 -8.03
N SER A 22 2.13 -22.83 -6.88
CA SER A 22 3.00 -23.29 -5.78
C SER A 22 2.64 -24.69 -5.26
N ARG A 23 1.40 -25.18 -5.45
CA ARG A 23 0.99 -26.53 -5.05
C ARG A 23 1.51 -27.63 -6.00
N LEU A 24 1.97 -27.25 -7.20
CA LEU A 24 2.35 -28.18 -8.26
C LEU A 24 3.86 -28.11 -8.58
N ALA A 25 4.52 -26.97 -8.36
CA ALA A 25 5.98 -26.78 -8.37
C ALA A 25 6.34 -25.35 -7.88
N PRO A 26 7.58 -25.08 -7.42
CA PRO A 26 8.03 -23.72 -7.13
C PRO A 26 8.25 -22.99 -8.46
N GLN A 27 7.20 -22.37 -9.01
CA GLN A 27 7.25 -21.76 -10.33
C GLN A 27 6.85 -20.29 -10.33
N GLN A 28 7.59 -19.55 -11.17
CA GLN A 28 7.51 -18.13 -11.49
C GLN A 28 6.14 -17.75 -12.04
N LEU A 29 5.84 -16.44 -12.02
CA LEU A 29 4.74 -15.89 -12.82
C LEU A 29 4.94 -16.24 -14.29
N SER A 30 3.85 -16.49 -15.01
CA SER A 30 3.90 -16.45 -16.48
C SER A 30 4.26 -15.05 -16.96
N GLU A 31 4.80 -14.94 -18.17
CA GLU A 31 5.17 -13.65 -18.77
C GLU A 31 4.00 -12.65 -18.75
N SER A 32 2.79 -13.09 -19.09
CA SER A 32 1.58 -12.25 -19.05
C SER A 32 1.25 -11.75 -17.64
N GLU A 33 1.37 -12.59 -16.61
CA GLU A 33 1.09 -12.17 -15.22
C GLU A 33 2.17 -11.23 -14.69
N TYR A 34 3.42 -11.43 -15.11
CA TYR A 34 4.52 -10.52 -14.80
C TYR A 34 4.30 -9.14 -15.44
N GLU A 35 3.91 -9.09 -16.72
CA GLU A 35 3.56 -7.83 -17.39
C GLU A 35 2.42 -7.09 -16.69
N VAL A 36 1.40 -7.82 -16.21
CA VAL A 36 0.30 -7.24 -15.43
C VAL A 36 0.81 -6.65 -14.11
N LEU A 37 1.71 -7.35 -13.40
CA LEU A 37 2.33 -6.83 -12.17
C LEU A 37 3.14 -5.55 -12.45
N VAL A 38 3.97 -5.57 -13.49
CA VAL A 38 4.78 -4.41 -13.91
C VAL A 38 3.87 -3.23 -14.28
N GLY A 39 2.79 -3.48 -15.03
CA GLY A 39 1.79 -2.48 -15.41
C GLY A 39 1.07 -1.88 -14.20
N LEU A 40 0.75 -2.69 -13.19
CA LEU A 40 0.18 -2.24 -11.93
C LEU A 40 1.16 -1.30 -11.21
N ILE A 41 2.41 -1.74 -11.00
CA ILE A 41 3.44 -0.95 -10.31
C ILE A 41 3.67 0.39 -11.01
N LYS A 42 3.88 0.38 -12.33
CA LYS A 42 4.04 1.62 -13.12
C LYS A 42 2.84 2.55 -13.00
N SER A 43 1.63 2.01 -12.94
CA SER A 43 0.42 2.80 -12.75
C SER A 43 0.31 3.40 -11.34
N CYS A 44 0.66 2.64 -10.31
CA CYS A 44 0.75 3.11 -8.92
C CYS A 44 1.79 4.24 -8.77
N LYS A 45 2.98 4.08 -9.35
CA LYS A 45 4.04 5.12 -9.34
C LYS A 45 3.55 6.41 -9.99
N ARG A 46 2.99 6.32 -11.21
CA ARG A 46 2.44 7.51 -11.92
C ARG A 46 1.38 8.25 -11.13
N ARG A 47 0.61 7.55 -10.30
CA ARG A 47 -0.45 8.11 -9.47
C ARG A 47 0.01 8.53 -8.05
N GLY A 48 1.31 8.43 -7.76
CA GLY A 48 1.87 8.81 -6.46
C GLY A 48 1.42 7.93 -5.30
N MET A 49 1.07 6.66 -5.55
CA MET A 49 0.52 5.77 -4.53
C MET A 49 1.57 5.27 -3.51
N PHE A 50 2.85 5.54 -3.73
CA PHE A 50 3.93 5.18 -2.81
C PHE A 50 4.46 6.40 -2.03
N GLN A 51 3.85 7.57 -2.20
CA GLN A 51 4.34 8.83 -1.64
C GLN A 51 3.29 9.48 -0.76
N TYR A 52 3.56 9.60 0.54
CA TYR A 52 2.59 10.12 1.51
C TYR A 52 2.03 11.51 1.15
N PRO A 53 2.83 12.50 0.70
CA PRO A 53 2.29 13.81 0.31
C PRO A 53 1.31 13.71 -0.87
N ARG A 54 1.54 12.78 -1.81
CA ARG A 54 0.66 12.57 -2.95
C ARG A 54 -0.61 11.80 -2.59
N MET A 55 -0.57 11.00 -1.53
CA MET A 55 -1.77 10.38 -0.97
C MET A 55 -2.71 11.43 -0.38
N HIS A 56 -2.15 12.38 0.38
CA HIS A 56 -2.90 13.51 0.95
C HIS A 56 -3.47 14.44 -0.12
N ALA A 57 -2.67 14.80 -1.13
CA ALA A 57 -3.08 15.70 -2.20
C ALA A 57 -4.31 15.23 -3.01
N GLN A 58 -4.71 13.96 -2.88
CA GLN A 58 -5.94 13.42 -3.49
C GLN A 58 -7.20 14.00 -2.85
N TYR A 59 -7.09 14.46 -1.61
CA TYR A 59 -8.19 14.87 -0.76
C TYR A 59 -8.26 16.38 -0.53
N ASP A 60 -7.33 17.15 -1.10
CA ASP A 60 -7.24 18.64 -0.99
C ASP A 60 -8.51 19.40 -1.41
N ARG A 61 -9.48 18.73 -2.06
CA ARG A 61 -10.76 19.32 -2.50
C ARG A 61 -11.96 18.99 -1.61
N ALA A 62 -11.77 18.17 -0.59
CA ALA A 62 -12.86 17.81 0.33
C ALA A 62 -13.01 18.90 1.40
N GLY A 63 -14.21 19.47 1.55
CA GLY A 63 -14.49 20.43 2.63
C GLY A 63 -14.22 19.79 4.00
N VAL A 64 -13.57 20.50 4.90
CA VAL A 64 -13.10 19.91 6.16
C VAL A 64 -14.22 19.89 7.20
N ASP A 65 -15.01 18.82 7.20
CA ASP A 65 -15.83 18.41 8.34
C ASP A 65 -15.26 17.13 8.99
N HIS A 66 -15.71 16.80 10.21
CA HIS A 66 -15.20 15.66 10.98
C HIS A 66 -15.33 14.30 10.26
N ASN A 67 -16.44 14.06 9.55
CA ASN A 67 -16.60 12.81 8.79
C ASN A 67 -15.67 12.77 7.58
N THR A 68 -15.40 13.94 6.97
CA THR A 68 -14.45 14.06 5.88
C THR A 68 -13.03 13.73 6.33
N VAL A 69 -12.58 14.19 7.50
CA VAL A 69 -11.24 13.86 8.03
C VAL A 69 -11.07 12.35 8.23
N ILE A 70 -12.08 11.67 8.79
CA ILE A 70 -12.05 10.22 9.01
C ILE A 70 -12.02 9.47 7.68
N TYR A 71 -12.81 9.91 6.69
CA TYR A 71 -12.81 9.34 5.35
C TYR A 71 -11.43 9.45 4.69
N ILE A 72 -10.79 10.63 4.79
CA ILE A 72 -9.44 10.87 4.28
C ILE A 72 -8.44 9.92 4.95
N TRP A 73 -8.48 9.84 6.29
CA TRP A 73 -7.60 8.98 7.05
C TRP A 73 -7.73 7.50 6.64
N VAL A 74 -8.98 7.00 6.52
CA VAL A 74 -9.25 5.63 6.06
C VAL A 74 -8.69 5.37 4.67
N GLY A 75 -8.93 6.29 3.73
CA GLY A 75 -8.47 6.14 2.36
C GLY A 75 -6.94 6.21 2.23
N ILE A 76 -6.27 6.99 3.06
CA ILE A 76 -4.80 7.03 3.14
C ILE A 76 -4.26 5.71 3.68
N GLU A 77 -4.84 5.21 4.78
CA GLU A 77 -4.41 3.97 5.40
C GLU A 77 -4.65 2.75 4.51
N GLU A 78 -5.76 2.72 3.78
CA GLU A 78 -6.02 1.72 2.73
C GLU A 78 -4.93 1.77 1.65
N ALA A 79 -4.55 2.96 1.19
CA ALA A 79 -3.51 3.13 0.19
C ALA A 79 -2.13 2.68 0.69
N LYS A 80 -1.75 2.99 1.93
CA LYS A 80 -0.51 2.51 2.54
C LYS A 80 -0.45 0.98 2.57
N ARG A 81 -1.51 0.30 3.03
CA ARG A 81 -1.57 -1.17 3.07
C ARG A 81 -1.49 -1.78 1.68
N PHE A 82 -2.24 -1.22 0.73
CA PHE A 82 -2.21 -1.67 -0.65
C PHE A 82 -0.81 -1.50 -1.27
N ALA A 83 -0.19 -0.33 -1.12
CA ALA A 83 1.15 -0.04 -1.61
C ALA A 83 2.20 -1.01 -1.04
N LEU A 84 2.12 -1.28 0.27
CA LEU A 84 2.99 -2.23 0.94
C LEU A 84 2.77 -3.68 0.44
N ALA A 85 1.52 -4.08 0.22
CA ALA A 85 1.19 -5.39 -0.35
C ALA A 85 1.75 -5.55 -1.78
N VAL A 86 1.64 -4.51 -2.62
CA VAL A 86 2.26 -4.51 -3.97
C VAL A 86 3.76 -4.71 -3.87
N TYR A 87 4.43 -4.00 -2.95
CA TYR A 87 5.86 -4.17 -2.71
C TYR A 87 6.24 -5.60 -2.30
N HIS A 88 5.49 -6.22 -1.37
CA HIS A 88 5.76 -7.59 -0.95
C HIS A 88 5.56 -8.61 -2.07
N VAL A 89 4.50 -8.47 -2.86
CA VAL A 89 4.25 -9.34 -4.03
C VAL A 89 5.36 -9.16 -5.07
N TRP A 90 5.75 -7.91 -5.35
CA TRP A 90 6.88 -7.61 -6.25
C TRP A 90 8.17 -8.28 -5.78
N LYS A 91 8.55 -8.09 -4.50
CA LYS A 91 9.74 -8.71 -3.90
C LYS A 91 9.69 -10.24 -4.01
N MET A 92 8.57 -10.86 -3.65
CA MET A 92 8.38 -12.31 -3.74
C MET A 92 8.52 -12.83 -5.18
N CYS A 93 7.92 -12.14 -6.15
CA CYS A 93 7.98 -12.54 -7.56
C CYS A 93 9.39 -12.35 -8.13
N LYS A 94 10.09 -11.26 -7.75
CA LYS A 94 11.47 -10.98 -8.13
C LYS A 94 12.43 -12.03 -7.61
N ASP A 95 12.37 -12.36 -6.31
CA ASP A 95 13.25 -13.36 -5.68
C ASP A 95 13.11 -14.76 -6.31
N ARG A 96 11.92 -15.06 -6.88
CA ARG A 96 11.64 -16.31 -7.60
C ARG A 96 12.03 -16.27 -9.08
N ALA A 97 12.19 -15.09 -9.67
CA ALA A 97 12.50 -14.89 -11.08
C ALA A 97 14.03 -14.97 -11.35
N LEU A 98 14.61 -16.18 -11.32
CA LEU A 98 16.03 -16.50 -11.59
C LEU A 98 16.54 -16.16 -13.03
N GLY A 99 16.17 -15.04 -13.63
CA GLY A 99 16.67 -14.67 -14.96
C GLY A 99 16.17 -13.37 -15.59
N HIS A 100 15.26 -12.62 -14.95
CA HIS A 100 14.78 -11.33 -15.48
C HIS A 100 15.57 -10.16 -14.86
N HIS A 101 16.85 -10.04 -15.23
CA HIS A 101 17.81 -9.04 -14.71
C HIS A 101 17.57 -7.59 -15.19
N GLY A 102 16.44 -7.29 -15.83
CA GLY A 102 16.19 -5.99 -16.45
C GLY A 102 15.46 -4.95 -15.60
N ASP A 103 14.80 -5.37 -14.52
CA ASP A 103 13.83 -4.52 -13.80
C ASP A 103 14.04 -4.52 -12.28
N ASP A 104 15.26 -4.81 -11.81
CA ASP A 104 15.59 -4.96 -10.38
C ASP A 104 15.20 -3.75 -9.51
N ASP A 105 15.11 -2.57 -10.13
CA ASP A 105 14.81 -1.27 -9.53
C ASP A 105 13.37 -0.76 -9.78
N LEU A 106 12.47 -1.60 -10.30
CA LEU A 106 11.10 -1.15 -10.62
C LEU A 106 10.36 -0.59 -9.39
N LEU A 107 10.50 -1.29 -8.27
CA LEU A 107 9.94 -0.92 -6.98
C LEU A 107 10.88 -1.40 -5.87
N THR A 108 11.38 -0.45 -5.10
CA THR A 108 12.35 -0.64 -4.02
C THR A 108 11.77 -0.14 -2.71
N VAL A 109 12.45 -0.44 -1.60
CA VAL A 109 12.08 0.12 -0.29
C VAL A 109 12.15 1.65 -0.30
N ALA A 110 13.07 2.23 -1.07
CA ALA A 110 13.22 3.68 -1.19
C ALA A 110 12.00 4.37 -1.83
N ASP A 111 11.22 3.64 -2.64
CA ASP A 111 9.99 4.18 -3.21
C ASP A 111 8.86 4.31 -2.17
N LEU A 112 8.94 3.62 -1.01
CA LEU A 112 7.90 3.60 0.03
C LEU A 112 8.05 4.78 1.01
N GLU A 113 7.72 5.97 0.53
CA GLU A 113 7.81 7.24 1.26
C GLU A 113 6.55 7.50 2.12
N PHE A 114 6.26 6.59 3.05
CA PHE A 114 5.16 6.70 4.01
C PHE A 114 5.48 5.92 5.31
N PRO A 115 4.86 6.27 6.45
CA PRO A 115 5.01 5.50 7.69
C PRO A 115 4.30 4.14 7.58
N ILE A 116 4.68 3.18 8.43
CA ILE A 116 4.04 1.87 8.51
C ILE A 116 2.51 2.05 8.66
N PRO A 117 1.67 1.31 7.88
CA PRO A 117 0.23 1.38 8.05
C PRO A 117 -0.15 1.03 9.48
N MET A 118 -1.08 1.77 10.06
CA MET A 118 -1.45 1.57 11.45
C MET A 118 -2.08 0.19 11.71
N GLY A 119 -1.93 -0.32 12.93
CA GLY A 119 -2.17 -1.72 13.25
C GLY A 119 -3.62 -2.21 13.07
N GLU A 120 -3.77 -3.53 12.91
CA GLU A 120 -5.05 -4.23 12.70
C GLU A 120 -6.08 -3.97 13.80
N HIS A 121 -5.64 -3.72 15.04
CA HIS A 121 -6.50 -3.51 16.20
C HIS A 121 -7.54 -2.40 16.01
N MET A 122 -7.26 -1.37 15.21
CA MET A 122 -8.24 -0.33 14.89
C MET A 122 -9.32 -0.82 13.95
N TRP A 123 -8.97 -1.63 12.95
CA TRP A 123 -9.91 -2.18 11.96
C TRP A 123 -10.78 -3.29 12.55
N LEU A 124 -10.31 -3.89 13.65
CA LEU A 124 -11.04 -4.88 14.46
C LEU A 124 -11.97 -4.24 15.51
N SER A 125 -12.30 -2.95 15.39
CA SER A 125 -13.21 -2.28 16.33
C SER A 125 -14.60 -2.91 16.30
N GLU A 126 -15.14 -3.23 17.47
CA GLU A 126 -16.43 -3.93 17.63
C GLU A 126 -17.64 -3.08 17.24
N SER A 127 -17.47 -1.75 17.18
CA SER A 127 -18.51 -0.82 16.74
C SER A 127 -17.94 0.33 15.94
N LYS A 128 -18.81 0.99 15.17
CA LYS A 128 -18.48 2.20 14.43
C LYS A 128 -18.02 3.30 15.38
N GLU A 129 -18.66 3.47 16.52
CA GLU A 129 -18.36 4.53 17.49
C GLU A 129 -16.95 4.36 18.06
N LEU A 130 -16.58 3.14 18.45
CA LEU A 130 -15.22 2.83 18.92
C LEU A 130 -14.17 3.05 17.84
N PHE A 131 -14.49 2.70 16.58
CA PHE A 131 -13.63 2.99 15.45
C PHE A 131 -13.39 4.50 15.29
N LEU A 132 -14.48 5.29 15.25
CA LEU A 132 -14.40 6.75 15.10
C LEU A 132 -13.61 7.39 16.25
N GLN A 133 -13.81 6.92 17.49
CA GLN A 133 -13.06 7.39 18.65
C GLN A 133 -11.56 7.16 18.48
N ARG A 134 -11.13 5.92 18.18
CA ARG A 134 -9.71 5.57 18.02
C ARG A 134 -9.05 6.33 16.87
N VAL A 135 -9.76 6.51 15.76
CA VAL A 135 -9.26 7.28 14.62
C VAL A 135 -9.08 8.74 15.01
N THR A 136 -10.02 9.33 15.74
CA THR A 136 -9.91 10.72 16.24
C THR A 136 -8.71 10.89 17.15
N GLU A 137 -8.55 10.02 18.16
CA GLU A 137 -7.41 10.03 19.08
C GLU A 137 -6.08 9.93 18.33
N THR A 138 -6.04 9.16 17.24
CA THR A 138 -4.80 9.04 16.45
C THR A 138 -4.56 10.24 15.57
N ILE A 139 -5.57 10.78 14.91
CA ILE A 139 -5.42 12.03 14.13
C ILE A 139 -4.87 13.13 15.04
N ASP A 140 -5.38 13.23 16.28
CA ASP A 140 -4.88 14.19 17.27
C ASP A 140 -3.42 13.92 17.66
N ALA A 141 -3.03 12.65 17.79
CA ALA A 141 -1.64 12.25 18.05
C ALA A 141 -0.70 12.52 16.85
N GLU A 142 -1.16 12.30 15.62
CA GLU A 142 -0.42 12.57 14.38
C GLU A 142 -0.25 14.07 14.14
N ASN A 143 -1.21 14.91 14.54
CA ASN A 143 -1.07 16.37 14.47
C ASN A 143 -0.09 16.94 15.52
N SER A 144 0.41 16.11 16.44
CA SER A 144 1.44 16.49 17.41
C SER A 144 2.83 16.55 16.73
N PRO A 145 3.74 17.47 17.11
CA PRO A 145 4.97 17.81 16.35
C PRO A 145 6.09 16.74 16.31
N CYS A 146 5.77 15.46 16.43
CA CYS A 146 6.74 14.38 16.39
C CYS A 146 7.20 14.12 14.94
N ASN A 147 8.51 13.99 14.74
CA ASN A 147 9.20 13.99 13.45
C ASN A 147 8.72 12.87 12.49
N HIS A 148 7.70 13.14 11.68
CA HIS A 148 7.02 12.14 10.83
C HIS A 148 7.96 11.41 9.85
N GLY A 149 9.07 12.02 9.45
CA GLY A 149 10.05 11.41 8.53
C GLY A 149 10.85 10.24 9.15
N ALA A 150 11.02 10.22 10.48
CA ALA A 150 11.82 9.20 11.17
C ALA A 150 11.13 7.82 11.26
N GLU A 151 9.86 7.72 10.85
CA GLU A 151 9.06 6.50 10.91
C GLU A 151 8.74 5.91 9.54
N TRP A 152 9.28 6.50 8.46
CA TRP A 152 9.02 6.03 7.11
C TRP A 152 9.68 4.69 6.82
N ILE A 153 8.98 3.89 6.02
CA ILE A 153 9.45 2.57 5.59
C ILE A 153 10.77 2.67 4.81
N CYS A 154 10.92 3.70 3.97
CA CYS A 154 12.15 3.97 3.22
C CYS A 154 13.41 4.15 4.09
N ASN A 155 13.27 4.46 5.38
CA ASN A 155 14.38 4.65 6.32
C ASN A 155 14.76 3.38 7.09
N GLY A 156 14.25 2.21 6.68
CA GLY A 156 14.66 0.90 7.23
C GLY A 156 13.85 0.44 8.45
N LYS A 157 12.68 1.03 8.73
CA LYS A 157 11.76 0.53 9.76
C LYS A 157 10.72 -0.41 9.14
N GLY A 158 10.68 -1.66 9.59
CA GLY A 158 9.54 -2.57 9.42
C GLY A 158 9.35 -3.24 8.04
N VAL A 159 10.42 -3.55 7.31
CA VAL A 159 10.38 -4.33 6.05
C VAL A 159 11.07 -5.67 6.18
#